data_AF-A0A552LZK3-F1
#
_entry.id   AF-A0A552LZK3-F1
#
_cell.length_a   1.000
_cell.length_b   1.000
_cell.length_c   1.000
_cell.angle_alpha   90.00
_cell.angle_beta   90.00
_cell.angle_gamma   90.00
#
_symmetry.space_group_name_H-M   'P 1'
#
loop_
_entity.id
_entity.type
_entity.pdbx_description
1 polymer ?
#
loop_
_entity_poly.entity_id
_entity_poly.type
_entity_poly.pdbx_seq_one_letter_code
_entity_poly.pdbx_strand_id
1 'polypeptide(L)'
;MTNGLFGDDFVIKAPALDASKNPALRGVTLGEDLSDKKAGVEGVNYATQGLGLLGGRDKIFQQNVGVYGQSNQQGVFGHSTADSGTGVFGNSVGSGFGVRGDSTDGIAVQGQSFGNGIAVQGVGGRLAGRFEGNVEVTGNIDVIGDIRLVNADCAEDFDILDPETVQPGTVMVIESGGALRQSSRAYDKRVAGVVSGAGNYKPGLVLDSRQSSEGRMPIALMGKVYCKVDAQYGEIEIGDLLTSSPTPGCAMKAADPSQAFGAILGKALSPLMEGQALIPILVSLQ
;
A
#
# COMPACT_ATOMS: atom_id res chain seq x y z
N MET A 1 -8.28 29.70 8.57
CA MET A 1 -9.42 30.34 7.89
C MET A 1 -10.17 29.26 7.14
N THR A 2 -11.28 28.81 7.72
CA THR A 2 -12.17 27.74 7.24
C THR A 2 -13.15 28.32 6.21
N ASN A 3 -13.00 27.96 4.94
CA ASN A 3 -14.04 28.23 3.94
C ASN A 3 -14.92 26.99 3.81
N GLY A 4 -16.13 27.08 4.38
CA GLY A 4 -17.16 26.06 4.30
C GLY A 4 -17.63 25.84 2.86
N LEU A 5 -17.75 24.57 2.48
CA LEU A 5 -18.25 24.10 1.17
C LEU A 5 -19.78 24.10 1.07
N PHE A 6 -20.48 24.81 1.95
CA PHE A 6 -21.94 24.94 1.91
C PHE A 6 -22.29 26.41 1.71
N GLY A 7 -22.31 26.82 0.45
CA GLY A 7 -22.94 28.08 0.05
C GLY A 7 -24.45 27.90 0.02
N ASP A 8 -25.15 28.73 0.77
CA ASP A 8 -26.59 28.93 0.71
C ASP A 8 -26.98 29.35 -0.71
N ASP A 9 -27.59 28.44 -1.48
CA ASP A 9 -28.57 28.73 -2.53
C ASP A 9 -29.11 27.43 -3.14
N PHE A 10 -30.19 26.91 -2.54
CA PHE A 10 -31.08 25.93 -3.16
C PHE A 10 -32.49 26.54 -3.19
N VAL A 11 -32.75 27.42 -4.15
CA VAL A 11 -34.10 27.92 -4.44
C VAL A 11 -34.70 27.06 -5.55
N ILE A 12 -35.54 26.09 -5.18
CA ILE A 12 -36.35 25.33 -6.14
C ILE A 12 -37.59 26.19 -6.48
N LYS A 13 -37.57 26.86 -7.64
CA LYS A 13 -38.79 27.41 -8.24
C LYS A 13 -39.39 26.35 -9.15
N ALA A 14 -40.41 25.63 -8.67
CA ALA A 14 -41.29 24.83 -9.54
C ALA A 14 -42.58 25.63 -9.82
N PRO A 15 -43.06 25.71 -11.08
CA PRO A 15 -44.41 26.19 -11.36
C PRO A 15 -45.41 25.16 -10.83
N ALA A 16 -46.49 25.62 -10.19
CA ALA A 16 -47.57 24.75 -9.73
C ALA A 16 -48.15 23.97 -10.92
N LEU A 17 -47.97 22.65 -10.92
CA LEU A 17 -48.54 21.75 -11.93
C LEU A 17 -49.79 21.06 -11.37
N ASP A 18 -50.84 21.07 -12.18
CA ASP A 18 -52.16 20.48 -11.94
C ASP A 18 -52.05 18.97 -11.61
N ALA A 19 -52.46 18.62 -10.40
CA ALA A 19 -52.40 17.27 -9.84
C ALA A 19 -53.35 16.26 -10.52
N SER A 20 -54.24 16.69 -11.42
CA SER A 20 -55.18 15.82 -12.12
C SER A 20 -54.60 15.10 -13.35
N LYS A 21 -53.40 15.47 -13.81
CA LYS A 21 -52.80 14.97 -15.06
C LYS A 21 -51.53 14.12 -14.90
N ASN A 22 -51.07 13.88 -13.67
CA ASN A 22 -49.84 13.12 -13.44
C ASN A 22 -49.91 12.36 -12.10
N PRO A 23 -50.24 11.05 -12.09
CA PRO A 23 -50.33 10.29 -10.85
C PRO A 23 -48.93 9.88 -10.37
N ALA A 24 -48.14 10.84 -9.89
CA ALA A 24 -46.92 10.57 -9.15
C ALA A 24 -47.27 10.40 -7.66
N LEU A 25 -47.41 9.13 -7.25
CA LEU A 25 -47.27 8.58 -5.90
C LEU A 25 -47.84 9.37 -4.70
N ARG A 26 -48.91 8.84 -4.08
CA ARG A 26 -49.39 9.24 -2.74
C ARG A 26 -48.43 8.74 -1.65
N GLY A 27 -47.63 9.62 -1.06
CA GLY A 27 -47.09 9.42 0.29
C GLY A 27 -48.12 9.84 1.33
N VAL A 28 -48.53 8.94 2.23
CA VAL A 28 -49.40 9.30 3.36
C VAL A 28 -48.51 9.65 4.54
N THR A 29 -48.62 10.89 5.02
CA THR A 29 -48.03 11.30 6.29
C THR A 29 -49.09 11.17 7.39
N LEU A 30 -49.01 10.15 8.25
CA LEU A 30 -49.92 10.02 9.40
C LEU A 30 -49.33 10.77 10.61
N GLY A 31 -50.11 11.68 11.19
CA GLY A 31 -49.83 12.39 12.45
C GLY A 31 -50.61 13.71 12.56
N GLU A 32 -51.06 14.06 13.78
CA GLU A 32 -52.12 15.06 14.05
C GLU A 32 -51.73 16.55 13.88
N ASP A 33 -50.44 16.87 13.66
CA ASP A 33 -49.96 18.24 13.42
C ASP A 33 -49.30 18.37 12.03
N LEU A 34 -49.71 19.41 11.29
CA LEU A 34 -49.39 19.64 9.86
C LEU A 34 -48.40 20.79 9.64
N SER A 35 -47.98 21.48 10.70
CA SER A 35 -47.23 22.76 10.59
C SER A 35 -45.75 22.62 10.22
N ASP A 36 -45.15 21.43 10.34
CA ASP A 36 -43.69 21.23 10.24
C ASP A 36 -43.26 20.06 9.33
N LYS A 37 -44.08 19.67 8.33
CA LYS A 37 -43.79 18.49 7.48
C LYS A 37 -43.41 18.87 6.04
N LYS A 38 -42.30 18.29 5.56
CA LYS A 38 -41.91 18.25 4.13
C LYS A 38 -42.56 17.05 3.44
N ALA A 39 -42.72 17.10 2.10
CA ALA A 39 -43.32 16.02 1.32
C ALA A 39 -42.56 14.69 1.55
N GLY A 40 -43.30 13.61 1.86
CA GLY A 40 -42.70 12.28 2.10
C GLY A 40 -42.09 11.64 0.84
N VAL A 41 -42.48 12.14 -0.34
CA VAL A 41 -41.92 11.87 -1.66
C VAL A 41 -42.16 13.11 -2.52
N GLU A 42 -41.10 13.79 -2.97
CA GLU A 42 -41.17 14.79 -4.03
C GLU A 42 -40.29 14.31 -5.17
N GLY A 43 -40.83 14.26 -6.39
CA GLY A 43 -40.09 13.81 -7.55
C GLY A 43 -40.15 14.73 -8.73
N VAL A 44 -38.97 15.14 -9.17
CA VAL A 44 -38.76 15.85 -10.42
C VAL A 44 -37.74 15.07 -11.25
N ASN A 45 -38.09 14.78 -12.50
CA ASN A 45 -37.27 14.01 -13.43
C ASN A 45 -36.90 14.90 -14.62
N TYR A 46 -35.61 15.22 -14.75
CA TYR A 46 -35.07 15.99 -15.87
C TYR A 46 -34.35 15.11 -16.92
N ALA A 47 -34.41 13.79 -16.79
CA ALA A 47 -33.73 12.83 -17.66
C ALA A 47 -34.72 12.14 -18.62
N THR A 48 -34.29 11.91 -19.87
CA THR A 48 -35.12 11.26 -20.90
C THR A 48 -35.19 9.72 -20.77
N GLN A 49 -34.42 9.12 -19.86
CA GLN A 49 -34.35 7.67 -19.64
C GLN A 49 -34.28 7.25 -18.16
N GLY A 50 -34.51 8.17 -17.22
CA GLY A 50 -34.52 7.86 -15.78
C GLY A 50 -35.92 7.51 -15.28
N LEU A 51 -36.04 6.50 -14.42
CA LEU A 51 -37.22 6.27 -13.58
C LEU A 51 -36.77 6.43 -12.13
N GLY A 52 -37.33 7.40 -11.41
CA GLY A 52 -36.75 7.85 -10.16
C GLY A 52 -37.65 8.77 -9.33
N LEU A 53 -37.62 8.61 -8.00
CA LEU A 53 -38.27 9.53 -7.07
C LEU A 53 -37.60 10.90 -7.06
N LEU A 54 -36.34 11.07 -7.46
CA LEU A 54 -35.64 12.34 -7.73
C LEU A 54 -34.58 12.07 -8.81
N GLY A 55 -34.86 12.46 -10.05
CA GLY A 55 -34.01 12.21 -11.21
C GLY A 55 -33.15 13.42 -11.57
N GLY A 56 -31.83 13.27 -11.64
CA GLY A 56 -30.91 14.39 -11.89
C GLY A 56 -29.56 13.97 -12.48
N ARG A 57 -28.56 14.85 -12.38
CA ARG A 57 -27.15 14.55 -12.68
C ARG A 57 -26.29 14.78 -11.46
N ASP A 58 -25.42 13.81 -11.15
CA ASP A 58 -24.37 13.98 -10.15
C ASP A 58 -23.39 15.08 -10.60
N LYS A 59 -22.96 15.95 -9.67
CA LYS A 59 -22.12 17.11 -9.99
C LYS A 59 -20.65 16.75 -10.21
N ILE A 60 -20.18 15.65 -9.63
CA ILE A 60 -18.76 15.28 -9.64
C ILE A 60 -18.42 14.53 -10.93
N PHE A 61 -19.22 13.51 -11.25
CA PHE A 61 -19.01 12.57 -12.35
C PHE A 61 -19.98 12.79 -13.53
N GLN A 62 -20.96 13.70 -13.40
CA GLN A 62 -21.92 14.04 -14.46
C GLN A 62 -22.78 12.85 -14.93
N GLN A 63 -22.99 11.86 -14.06
CA GLN A 63 -23.81 10.68 -14.33
C GLN A 63 -25.28 10.92 -14.00
N ASN A 64 -26.19 10.27 -14.73
CA ASN A 64 -27.63 10.34 -14.43
C ASN A 64 -27.92 9.62 -13.11
N VAL A 65 -28.68 10.27 -12.24
CA VAL A 65 -29.11 9.74 -10.93
C VAL A 65 -30.58 9.37 -11.01
N GLY A 66 -30.93 8.12 -10.68
CA GLY A 66 -32.32 7.68 -10.57
C GLY A 66 -32.93 7.93 -9.20
N VAL A 67 -32.15 7.79 -8.12
CA VAL A 67 -32.58 8.10 -6.75
C VAL A 67 -31.44 8.82 -6.03
N TYR A 68 -31.77 9.95 -5.40
CA TYR A 68 -30.82 10.75 -4.61
C TYR A 68 -31.27 10.81 -3.15
N GLY A 69 -30.44 10.33 -2.22
CA GLY A 69 -30.66 10.42 -0.78
C GLY A 69 -29.62 11.33 -0.13
N GLN A 70 -30.07 12.33 0.63
CA GLN A 70 -29.20 13.27 1.34
C GLN A 70 -29.68 13.45 2.78
N SER A 71 -28.73 13.45 3.71
CA SER A 71 -28.93 13.69 5.13
C SER A 71 -27.66 14.28 5.72
N ASN A 72 -27.76 14.95 6.88
CA ASN A 72 -26.60 15.34 7.69
C ASN A 72 -26.01 14.17 8.49
N GLN A 73 -26.63 12.99 8.40
CA GLN A 73 -26.17 11.73 8.99
C GLN A 73 -26.17 10.63 7.90
N GLN A 74 -27.18 9.76 7.89
CA GLN A 74 -27.28 8.67 6.92
C GLN A 74 -28.15 9.09 5.73
N GLY A 75 -27.55 9.22 4.54
CA GLY A 75 -28.28 9.55 3.31
C GLY A 75 -29.20 8.42 2.84
N VAL A 76 -28.75 7.16 2.98
CA VAL A 76 -29.49 5.94 2.63
C VAL A 76 -29.20 4.87 3.68
N PHE A 77 -30.23 4.17 4.16
CA PHE A 77 -30.12 3.06 5.11
C PHE A 77 -30.81 1.81 4.56
N GLY A 78 -30.03 0.74 4.34
CA GLY A 78 -30.54 -0.56 3.91
C GLY A 78 -30.47 -1.57 5.05
N HIS A 79 -31.60 -2.15 5.43
CA HIS A 79 -31.70 -3.12 6.52
C HIS A 79 -32.45 -4.37 6.07
N SER A 80 -31.85 -5.54 6.27
CA SER A 80 -32.49 -6.83 6.05
C SER A 80 -32.62 -7.58 7.37
N THR A 81 -33.77 -8.17 7.62
CA THR A 81 -34.09 -8.90 8.86
C THR A 81 -33.99 -10.42 8.73
N ALA A 82 -33.66 -10.92 7.53
CA ALA A 82 -33.45 -12.35 7.29
C ALA A 82 -31.96 -12.71 7.49
N ASP A 83 -31.69 -13.89 8.06
CA ASP A 83 -30.33 -14.37 8.36
C ASP A 83 -29.39 -14.40 7.14
N SER A 84 -29.94 -14.57 5.94
CA SER A 84 -29.21 -14.58 4.66
C SER A 84 -29.65 -13.44 3.73
N GLY A 85 -30.26 -12.39 4.28
CA GLY A 85 -30.81 -11.28 3.51
C GLY A 85 -29.74 -10.32 2.99
N THR A 86 -30.05 -9.62 1.90
CA THR A 86 -29.21 -8.53 1.37
C THR A 86 -29.81 -7.19 1.76
N GLY A 87 -29.07 -6.37 2.51
CA GLY A 87 -29.52 -5.03 2.88
C GLY A 87 -29.47 -4.04 1.71
N VAL A 88 -28.37 -4.05 0.95
CA VAL A 88 -28.16 -3.22 -0.25
C VAL A 88 -27.48 -4.05 -1.33
N PHE A 89 -28.01 -4.02 -2.56
CA PHE A 89 -27.43 -4.70 -3.71
C PHE A 89 -27.07 -3.68 -4.80
N GLY A 90 -25.78 -3.59 -5.15
CA GLY A 90 -25.29 -2.77 -6.25
C GLY A 90 -24.88 -3.63 -7.44
N ASN A 91 -25.49 -3.41 -8.60
CA ASN A 91 -25.17 -4.12 -9.83
C ASN A 91 -24.86 -3.14 -10.96
N SER A 92 -23.84 -3.47 -11.76
CA SER A 92 -23.48 -2.74 -12.96
C SER A 92 -23.15 -3.75 -14.07
N VAL A 93 -23.55 -3.43 -15.30
CA VAL A 93 -23.25 -4.25 -16.48
C VAL A 93 -21.98 -3.73 -17.18
N GLY A 94 -21.20 -4.64 -17.76
CA GLY A 94 -19.96 -4.29 -18.45
C GLY A 94 -18.83 -3.91 -17.49
N SER A 95 -18.19 -2.77 -17.71
CA SER A 95 -17.00 -2.31 -16.97
C SER A 95 -17.27 -1.18 -15.98
N GLY A 96 -18.54 -0.98 -15.58
CA GLY A 96 -18.95 0.04 -14.62
C GLY A 96 -18.69 -0.34 -13.16
N PHE A 97 -19.19 0.48 -12.24
CA PHE A 97 -19.05 0.28 -10.81
C PHE A 97 -20.39 -0.22 -10.23
N GLY A 98 -20.40 -1.38 -9.58
CA GLY A 98 -21.58 -1.85 -8.85
C GLY A 98 -21.88 -0.96 -7.63
N VAL A 99 -20.84 -0.62 -6.86
CA VAL A 99 -20.87 0.32 -5.74
C VAL A 99 -19.60 1.18 -5.81
N ARG A 100 -19.73 2.48 -5.57
CA ARG A 100 -18.62 3.42 -5.46
C ARG A 100 -18.77 4.21 -4.15
N GLY A 101 -17.70 4.31 -3.38
CA GLY A 101 -17.60 5.18 -2.21
C GLY A 101 -16.49 6.19 -2.42
N ASP A 102 -16.76 7.46 -2.10
CA ASP A 102 -15.83 8.56 -2.21
C ASP A 102 -15.82 9.34 -0.88
N SER A 103 -14.65 9.74 -0.39
CA SER A 103 -14.48 10.57 0.80
C SER A 103 -13.21 11.40 0.67
N THR A 104 -13.20 12.63 1.18
CA THR A 104 -12.01 13.51 1.09
C THR A 104 -10.95 13.12 2.10
N ASP A 105 -11.34 13.04 3.37
CA ASP A 105 -10.41 12.80 4.49
C ASP A 105 -10.81 11.58 5.35
N GLY A 106 -11.98 11.00 5.08
CA GLY A 106 -12.57 9.93 5.87
C GLY A 106 -12.45 8.55 5.22
N ILE A 107 -13.13 7.59 5.82
CA ILE A 107 -13.24 6.22 5.28
C ILE A 107 -14.32 6.22 4.19
N ALA A 108 -13.92 5.93 2.95
CA ALA A 108 -14.85 5.85 1.83
C ALA A 108 -15.76 4.60 1.87
N VAL A 109 -15.20 3.45 2.29
CA VAL A 109 -15.93 2.19 2.45
C VAL A 109 -15.43 1.48 3.71
N GLN A 110 -16.33 1.20 4.64
CA GLN A 110 -16.05 0.44 5.85
C GLN A 110 -16.87 -0.85 5.86
N GLY A 111 -16.20 -2.01 5.91
CA GLY A 111 -16.83 -3.30 6.16
C GLY A 111 -16.59 -3.72 7.60
N GLN A 112 -17.64 -4.18 8.29
CA GLN A 112 -17.54 -4.65 9.67
C GLN A 112 -18.38 -5.91 9.86
N SER A 113 -17.79 -6.91 10.51
CA SER A 113 -18.46 -8.12 10.99
C SER A 113 -18.23 -8.19 12.50
N PHE A 114 -19.31 -8.23 13.29
CA PHE A 114 -19.23 -8.24 14.76
C PHE A 114 -19.03 -9.63 15.36
N GLY A 115 -19.24 -10.69 14.56
CA GLY A 115 -18.99 -12.07 14.95
C GLY A 115 -17.80 -12.65 14.18
N ASN A 116 -17.87 -13.95 13.90
CA ASN A 116 -16.80 -14.69 13.20
C ASN A 116 -16.90 -14.59 11.66
N GLY A 117 -17.74 -13.70 11.13
CA GLY A 117 -17.93 -13.52 9.69
C GLY A 117 -16.81 -12.72 9.03
N ILE A 118 -16.74 -12.77 7.70
CA ILE A 118 -15.80 -11.99 6.89
C ILE A 118 -16.37 -10.58 6.67
N ALA A 119 -15.63 -9.54 7.07
CA ALA A 119 -16.08 -8.16 6.92
C ALA A 119 -16.10 -7.68 5.45
N VAL A 120 -15.13 -8.13 4.64
CA VAL A 120 -15.00 -7.80 3.21
C VAL A 120 -14.51 -9.04 2.46
N GLN A 121 -15.26 -9.48 1.45
CA GLN A 121 -14.89 -10.61 0.60
C GLN A 121 -14.81 -10.16 -0.87
N GLY A 122 -13.64 -10.31 -1.49
CA GLY A 122 -13.43 -10.07 -2.91
C GLY A 122 -13.36 -11.39 -3.69
N VAL A 123 -14.14 -11.50 -4.76
CA VAL A 123 -14.08 -12.62 -5.71
C VAL A 123 -13.99 -12.04 -7.11
N GLY A 124 -12.91 -12.35 -7.83
CA GLY A 124 -12.72 -11.83 -9.18
C GLY A 124 -11.98 -12.81 -10.07
N GLY A 125 -12.37 -12.88 -11.35
CA GLY A 125 -11.73 -13.77 -12.33
C GLY A 125 -10.29 -13.36 -12.70
N ARG A 126 -9.88 -12.13 -12.38
CA ARG A 126 -8.51 -11.62 -12.59
C ARG A 126 -7.83 -11.19 -11.29
N LEU A 127 -8.48 -10.32 -10.51
CA LEU A 127 -8.01 -9.85 -9.21
C LEU A 127 -9.21 -9.78 -8.25
N ALA A 128 -9.02 -10.20 -7.01
CA ALA A 128 -10.00 -9.99 -5.94
C ALA A 128 -10.01 -8.54 -5.42
N GLY A 129 -8.88 -7.84 -5.53
CA GLY A 129 -8.72 -6.43 -5.15
C GLY A 129 -7.51 -5.81 -5.84
N ARG A 130 -7.51 -4.47 -5.96
CA ARG A 130 -6.38 -3.66 -6.43
C ARG A 130 -6.28 -2.44 -5.53
N PHE A 131 -5.12 -2.22 -4.94
CA PHE A 131 -4.85 -1.10 -4.05
C PHE A 131 -3.76 -0.23 -4.69
N GLU A 132 -4.05 1.06 -4.84
CA GLU A 132 -3.10 2.07 -5.32
C GLU A 132 -2.74 2.96 -4.13
N GLY A 133 -1.65 2.62 -3.43
CA GLY A 133 -1.25 3.25 -2.17
C GLY A 133 -0.71 2.23 -1.16
N ASN A 134 -0.51 2.67 0.07
CA ASN A 134 -0.07 1.80 1.17
C ASN A 134 -1.24 0.98 1.71
N VAL A 135 -0.96 -0.25 2.15
CA VAL A 135 -1.93 -1.14 2.81
C VAL A 135 -1.38 -1.50 4.18
N GLU A 136 -2.16 -1.21 5.22
CA GLU A 136 -1.86 -1.63 6.59
C GLU A 136 -2.69 -2.86 6.97
N VAL A 137 -2.04 -3.87 7.52
CA VAL A 137 -2.69 -5.09 8.03
C VAL A 137 -2.24 -5.31 9.46
N THR A 138 -3.17 -5.26 10.40
CA THR A 138 -2.89 -5.43 11.84
C THR A 138 -2.93 -6.90 12.30
N GLY A 139 -3.42 -7.79 11.43
CA GLY A 139 -3.40 -9.23 11.63
C GLY A 139 -2.42 -9.93 10.68
N ASN A 140 -2.68 -11.20 10.41
CA ASN A 140 -1.86 -12.00 9.51
C ASN A 140 -2.36 -11.91 8.06
N ILE A 141 -1.43 -12.12 7.12
CA ILE A 141 -1.75 -12.29 5.70
C ILE A 141 -1.46 -13.76 5.35
N ASP A 142 -2.53 -14.55 5.18
CA ASP A 142 -2.41 -15.93 4.72
C ASP A 142 -2.50 -15.97 3.19
N VAL A 143 -1.44 -16.47 2.53
CA VAL A 143 -1.36 -16.59 1.07
C VAL A 143 -1.15 -18.06 0.68
N ILE A 144 -2.10 -18.63 -0.04
CA ILE A 144 -2.03 -20.03 -0.53
C ILE A 144 -1.10 -20.13 -1.76
N GLY A 145 -1.09 -19.10 -2.60
CA GLY A 145 -0.20 -19.00 -3.75
C GLY A 145 1.07 -18.20 -3.44
N ASP A 146 1.65 -17.59 -4.49
CA ASP A 146 2.89 -16.81 -4.34
C ASP A 146 2.64 -15.35 -3.96
N ILE A 147 3.55 -14.80 -3.15
CA ILE A 147 3.72 -13.35 -2.99
C ILE A 147 4.75 -12.88 -4.02
N ARG A 148 4.34 -11.96 -4.91
CA ARG A 148 5.20 -11.42 -5.96
C ARG A 148 5.72 -10.04 -5.57
N LEU A 149 6.97 -9.97 -5.13
CA LEU A 149 7.70 -8.74 -4.87
C LEU A 149 8.59 -8.43 -6.08
N VAL A 150 8.51 -7.21 -6.62
CA VAL A 150 9.19 -6.83 -7.88
C VAL A 150 10.60 -6.26 -7.68
N ASN A 151 10.94 -5.92 -6.44
CA ASN A 151 12.26 -5.45 -6.05
C ASN A 151 13.17 -6.66 -5.73
N ALA A 152 14.42 -6.41 -5.30
CA ALA A 152 15.50 -7.38 -5.41
C ALA A 152 15.77 -8.22 -4.15
N ASP A 153 16.22 -7.59 -3.07
CA ASP A 153 16.74 -8.26 -1.88
C ASP A 153 15.71 -8.38 -0.74
N CYS A 154 15.97 -9.32 0.16
CA CYS A 154 15.33 -9.38 1.46
C CYS A 154 16.26 -8.71 2.48
N ALA A 155 15.79 -7.62 3.06
CA ALA A 155 16.53 -6.84 4.03
C ALA A 155 15.83 -6.85 5.39
N GLU A 156 16.60 -6.54 6.41
CA GLU A 156 16.09 -6.21 7.75
C GLU A 156 16.74 -4.91 8.19
N ASP A 157 15.97 -4.05 8.85
CA ASP A 157 16.52 -2.82 9.40
C ASP A 157 17.37 -3.15 10.63
N PHE A 158 18.61 -2.66 10.68
CA PHE A 158 19.48 -2.77 11.85
C PHE A 158 19.85 -1.40 12.41
N ASP A 159 20.14 -1.35 13.72
CA ASP A 159 20.75 -0.17 14.34
C ASP A 159 22.19 -0.03 13.86
N ILE A 160 22.57 1.16 13.38
CA ILE A 160 23.87 1.42 12.77
C ILE A 160 24.69 2.35 13.67
N LEU A 161 25.90 1.92 14.03
CA LEU A 161 26.90 2.76 14.66
C LEU A 161 27.49 3.72 13.61
N ASP A 162 27.53 5.01 13.93
CA ASP A 162 28.05 6.09 13.07
C ASP A 162 27.34 6.20 11.69
N PRO A 163 26.00 6.32 11.65
CA PRO A 163 25.21 6.23 10.42
C PRO A 163 25.60 7.26 9.34
N GLU A 164 26.12 8.42 9.75
CA GLU A 164 26.59 9.48 8.86
C GLU A 164 27.75 9.05 7.92
N THR A 165 28.44 7.97 8.26
CA THR A 165 29.56 7.42 7.48
C THR A 165 29.13 6.31 6.52
N VAL A 166 27.87 5.88 6.60
CA VAL A 166 27.36 4.68 5.95
C VAL A 166 26.44 5.06 4.78
N GLN A 167 26.59 4.36 3.66
CA GLN A 167 25.80 4.57 2.45
C GLN A 167 25.37 3.22 1.88
N PRO A 168 24.33 3.18 1.03
CA PRO A 168 23.98 1.98 0.28
C PRO A 168 25.19 1.35 -0.42
N GLY A 169 25.30 0.03 -0.32
CA GLY A 169 26.43 -0.77 -0.80
C GLY A 169 27.59 -0.95 0.17
N THR A 170 27.58 -0.29 1.34
CA THR A 170 28.57 -0.52 2.39
C THR A 170 28.41 -1.91 3.02
N VAL A 171 29.51 -2.66 3.15
CA VAL A 171 29.58 -3.95 3.86
C VAL A 171 29.61 -3.70 5.37
N MET A 172 28.69 -4.34 6.08
CA MET A 172 28.49 -4.16 7.51
C MET A 172 28.89 -5.40 8.31
N VAL A 173 29.37 -5.19 9.53
CA VAL A 173 29.71 -6.24 10.50
C VAL A 173 28.97 -6.04 11.81
N ILE A 174 28.65 -7.15 12.48
CA ILE A 174 28.02 -7.19 13.79
C ILE A 174 29.01 -6.72 14.86
N GLU A 175 28.54 -5.88 15.77
CA GLU A 175 29.25 -5.47 16.98
C GLU A 175 28.46 -5.79 18.27
N SER A 176 29.03 -5.38 19.42
CA SER A 176 28.40 -5.56 20.73
C SER A 176 26.97 -5.01 20.75
N GLY A 177 26.03 -5.81 21.26
CA GLY A 177 24.63 -5.43 21.38
C GLY A 177 23.79 -5.66 20.11
N GLY A 178 24.36 -6.22 19.04
CA GLY A 178 23.63 -6.54 17.80
C GLY A 178 23.53 -5.38 16.80
N ALA A 179 24.00 -4.19 17.17
CA ALA A 179 24.18 -3.08 16.25
C ALA A 179 25.28 -3.40 15.23
N LEU A 180 25.23 -2.73 14.08
CA LEU A 180 26.19 -2.92 13.01
C LEU A 180 27.08 -1.71 12.83
N ARG A 181 28.29 -1.94 12.31
CA ARG A 181 29.17 -0.88 11.84
C ARG A 181 29.82 -1.23 10.51
N GLN A 182 30.40 -0.23 9.87
CA GLN A 182 31.17 -0.41 8.67
C GLN A 182 32.31 -1.43 8.90
N SER A 183 32.41 -2.43 8.03
CA SER A 183 33.52 -3.39 8.04
C SER A 183 34.85 -2.69 7.80
N SER A 184 35.94 -3.20 8.38
CA SER A 184 37.28 -2.62 8.20
C SER A 184 38.40 -3.65 8.34
N ARG A 185 38.06 -4.94 8.28
CA ARG A 185 38.96 -6.08 8.47
C ARG A 185 38.71 -7.10 7.39
N ALA A 186 39.79 -7.63 6.83
CA ALA A 186 39.73 -8.77 5.92
C ALA A 186 39.15 -9.99 6.64
N TYR A 187 38.30 -10.77 5.95
CA TYR A 187 37.74 -12.04 6.45
C TYR A 187 37.09 -11.93 7.84
N ASP A 188 36.33 -10.86 8.08
CA ASP A 188 35.63 -10.69 9.34
C ASP A 188 34.42 -11.63 9.40
N LYS A 189 34.47 -12.59 10.33
CA LYS A 189 33.38 -13.57 10.53
C LYS A 189 32.09 -12.97 11.05
N ARG A 190 32.11 -11.67 11.41
CA ARG A 190 30.95 -10.92 11.87
C ARG A 190 30.23 -10.23 10.72
N VAL A 191 30.61 -10.47 9.46
CA VAL A 191 29.93 -9.87 8.31
C VAL A 191 28.43 -10.16 8.36
N ALA A 192 27.63 -9.09 8.37
CA ALA A 192 26.19 -9.15 8.55
C ALA A 192 25.44 -9.07 7.21
N GLY A 193 26.06 -8.44 6.21
CA GLY A 193 25.41 -8.13 4.93
C GLY A 193 25.88 -6.81 4.36
N VAL A 194 25.08 -6.26 3.45
CA VAL A 194 25.36 -5.01 2.74
C VAL A 194 24.18 -4.06 2.92
N VAL A 195 24.43 -2.76 3.12
CA VAL A 195 23.36 -1.76 3.14
C VAL A 195 22.61 -1.76 1.80
N SER A 196 21.30 -2.00 1.82
CA SER A 196 20.46 -2.11 0.64
C SER A 196 20.14 -0.76 -0.01
N GLY A 197 19.60 -0.77 -1.24
CA GLY A 197 19.09 0.43 -1.92
C GLY A 197 20.08 1.16 -2.83
N ALA A 198 21.23 0.55 -3.14
CA ALA A 198 22.22 1.11 -4.05
C ALA A 198 21.93 0.74 -5.53
N GLY A 199 22.41 1.58 -6.46
CA GLY A 199 22.25 1.34 -7.89
C GLY A 199 20.79 1.31 -8.32
N ASN A 200 20.38 0.27 -9.05
CA ASN A 200 18.98 0.04 -9.44
C ASN A 200 18.28 -1.04 -8.61
N TYR A 201 18.92 -1.54 -7.54
CA TYR A 201 18.30 -2.50 -6.62
C TYR A 201 17.72 -1.80 -5.40
N LYS A 202 16.51 -2.23 -5.05
CA LYS A 202 15.78 -1.83 -3.85
C LYS A 202 15.38 -3.10 -3.11
N PRO A 203 15.13 -3.04 -1.79
CA PRO A 203 14.59 -4.18 -1.07
C PRO A 203 13.15 -4.48 -1.53
N GLY A 204 12.85 -5.77 -1.67
CA GLY A 204 11.48 -6.27 -1.87
C GLY A 204 10.75 -6.52 -0.56
N LEU A 205 11.49 -6.88 0.47
CA LEU A 205 10.98 -7.08 1.82
C LEU A 205 11.95 -6.40 2.79
N VAL A 206 11.42 -5.60 3.70
CA VAL A 206 12.18 -5.02 4.82
C VAL A 206 11.52 -5.48 6.11
N LEU A 207 12.26 -6.23 6.91
CA LEU A 207 11.85 -6.71 8.23
C LEU A 207 12.30 -5.73 9.33
N ASP A 208 11.62 -5.78 10.48
CA ASP A 208 11.83 -4.87 11.63
C ASP A 208 11.86 -3.38 11.28
N SER A 209 11.13 -2.98 10.23
CA SER A 209 10.96 -1.59 9.82
C SER A 209 10.11 -0.83 10.83
N ARG A 210 10.76 -0.15 11.77
CA ARG A 210 10.14 0.62 12.84
C ARG A 210 10.68 2.04 12.85
N GLN A 211 9.85 3.00 13.27
CA GLN A 211 10.34 4.36 13.51
C GLN A 211 11.37 4.32 14.64
N SER A 212 12.59 4.76 14.34
CA SER A 212 13.69 4.85 15.30
C SER A 212 14.36 6.21 15.18
N SER A 213 14.76 6.77 16.32
CA SER A 213 15.62 7.96 16.38
C SER A 213 17.09 7.67 16.09
N GLU A 214 17.49 6.39 15.99
CA GLU A 214 18.89 5.94 16.02
C GLU A 214 19.47 5.52 14.66
N GLY A 215 18.99 6.08 13.55
CA GLY A 215 19.65 5.90 12.25
C GLY A 215 19.70 4.44 11.77
N ARG A 216 18.54 3.76 11.77
CA ARG A 216 18.43 2.39 11.25
C ARG A 216 18.53 2.37 9.73
N MET A 217 19.13 1.31 9.19
CA MET A 217 19.25 1.12 7.74
C MET A 217 18.94 -0.32 7.33
N PRO A 218 18.35 -0.54 6.15
CA PRO A 218 18.04 -1.86 5.65
C PRO A 218 19.33 -2.57 5.20
N ILE A 219 19.57 -3.75 5.75
CA ILE A 219 20.73 -4.57 5.43
C ILE A 219 20.25 -5.78 4.64
N ALA A 220 20.75 -5.93 3.40
CA ALA A 220 20.50 -7.07 2.56
C ALA A 220 21.11 -8.32 3.19
N LEU A 221 20.26 -9.28 3.56
CA LEU A 221 20.65 -10.57 4.13
C LEU A 221 20.69 -11.68 3.06
N MET A 222 19.90 -11.50 2.00
CA MET A 222 19.89 -12.39 0.83
C MET A 222 19.35 -11.66 -0.41
N GLY A 223 19.75 -12.15 -1.59
CA GLY A 223 19.28 -11.63 -2.87
C GLY A 223 20.31 -10.73 -3.55
N LYS A 224 19.87 -9.96 -4.56
CA LYS A 224 20.76 -9.11 -5.36
C LYS A 224 20.88 -7.73 -4.74
N VAL A 225 22.09 -7.30 -4.47
CA VAL A 225 22.40 -5.96 -3.95
C VAL A 225 23.63 -5.41 -4.67
N TYR A 226 23.76 -4.08 -4.72
CA TYR A 226 25.01 -3.46 -5.11
C TYR A 226 25.93 -3.38 -3.89
N CYS A 227 27.19 -3.77 -4.04
CA CYS A 227 28.20 -3.79 -2.99
C CYS A 227 29.40 -2.95 -3.42
N LYS A 228 29.96 -2.17 -2.50
CA LYS A 228 31.27 -1.56 -2.67
C LYS A 228 32.32 -2.66 -2.62
N VAL A 229 33.16 -2.75 -3.62
CA VAL A 229 34.18 -3.80 -3.76
C VAL A 229 35.50 -3.17 -4.11
N ASP A 230 36.58 -3.71 -3.54
CA ASP A 230 37.96 -3.28 -3.75
C ASP A 230 38.78 -4.41 -4.39
N ALA A 231 39.19 -4.21 -5.65
CA ALA A 231 40.00 -5.13 -6.43
C ALA A 231 41.51 -4.98 -6.18
N GLN A 232 41.95 -4.07 -5.29
CA GLN A 232 43.36 -4.00 -4.86
C GLN A 232 43.84 -5.29 -4.20
N TYR A 233 42.91 -6.10 -3.70
CA TYR A 233 43.18 -7.40 -3.05
C TYR A 233 42.94 -8.60 -3.98
N GLY A 234 42.76 -8.36 -5.28
CA GLY A 234 42.56 -9.36 -6.32
C GLY A 234 41.45 -8.98 -7.29
N GLU A 235 41.68 -9.21 -8.58
CA GLU A 235 40.68 -9.00 -9.63
C GLU A 235 39.43 -9.84 -9.37
N ILE A 236 38.26 -9.24 -9.58
CA ILE A 236 36.96 -9.88 -9.39
C ILE A 236 36.42 -10.34 -10.73
N GLU A 237 36.11 -11.62 -10.82
CA GLU A 237 35.38 -12.25 -11.92
C GLU A 237 33.95 -12.58 -11.49
N ILE A 238 33.07 -12.80 -12.47
CA ILE A 238 31.68 -13.22 -12.20
C ILE A 238 31.70 -14.59 -11.50
N GLY A 239 30.98 -14.70 -10.38
CA GLY A 239 30.87 -15.92 -9.59
C GLY A 239 31.92 -16.08 -8.49
N ASP A 240 32.91 -15.19 -8.44
CA ASP A 240 33.90 -15.14 -7.36
C ASP A 240 33.22 -14.96 -6.01
N LEU A 241 33.71 -15.70 -5.01
CA LEU A 241 33.32 -15.50 -3.62
C LEU A 241 33.90 -14.18 -3.11
N LEU A 242 33.07 -13.41 -2.40
CA LEU A 242 33.45 -12.15 -1.80
C LEU A 242 33.40 -12.23 -0.28
N THR A 243 34.31 -11.50 0.36
CA THR A 243 34.42 -11.35 1.83
C THR A 243 34.69 -9.89 2.19
N SER A 244 34.63 -9.50 3.46
CA SER A 244 34.99 -8.15 3.90
C SER A 244 36.46 -7.85 3.60
N SER A 245 36.78 -6.59 3.30
CA SER A 245 38.14 -6.13 3.01
C SER A 245 38.72 -5.25 4.14
N PRO A 246 40.04 -4.97 4.13
CA PRO A 246 40.62 -3.93 4.98
C PRO A 246 40.13 -2.51 4.61
N THR A 247 39.69 -2.30 3.37
CA THR A 247 39.11 -1.03 2.92
C THR A 247 37.74 -0.84 3.58
N PRO A 248 37.51 0.26 4.33
CA PRO A 248 36.28 0.43 5.09
C PRO A 248 35.01 0.28 4.25
N GLY A 249 34.17 -0.68 4.62
CA GLY A 249 32.87 -0.89 3.99
C GLY A 249 32.93 -1.55 2.61
N CYS A 250 34.09 -2.00 2.17
CA CYS A 250 34.25 -2.68 0.89
C CYS A 250 34.40 -4.19 1.09
N ALA A 251 33.87 -4.96 0.14
CA ALA A 251 34.22 -6.36 -0.02
C ALA A 251 35.48 -6.52 -0.88
N MET A 252 36.07 -7.71 -0.86
CA MET A 252 37.17 -8.13 -1.74
C MET A 252 37.01 -9.60 -2.11
N LYS A 253 37.84 -10.10 -3.03
CA LYS A 253 37.90 -11.54 -3.37
C LYS A 253 38.25 -12.38 -2.14
N ALA A 254 37.48 -13.43 -1.89
CA ALA A 254 37.79 -14.45 -0.89
C ALA A 254 38.79 -15.47 -1.45
N ALA A 255 40.04 -15.02 -1.65
CA ALA A 255 41.11 -15.83 -2.23
C ALA A 255 41.73 -16.87 -1.27
N ASP A 256 41.52 -16.75 0.05
CA ASP A 256 42.02 -17.68 1.06
C ASP A 256 40.87 -18.58 1.60
N PRO A 257 40.80 -19.85 1.16
CA PRO A 257 39.75 -20.77 1.60
C PRO A 257 39.78 -21.07 3.10
N SER A 258 40.94 -20.94 3.77
CA SER A 258 41.09 -21.24 5.20
C SER A 258 40.43 -20.18 6.09
N GLN A 259 40.36 -18.94 5.60
CA GLN A 259 39.72 -17.82 6.29
C GLN A 259 38.29 -17.56 5.81
N ALA A 260 37.94 -18.04 4.62
CA ALA A 260 36.63 -17.83 3.99
C ALA A 260 35.47 -18.38 4.83
N PHE A 261 35.66 -19.50 5.53
CA PHE A 261 34.58 -20.14 6.29
C PHE A 261 34.04 -19.22 7.40
N GLY A 262 32.75 -18.87 7.30
CA GLY A 262 32.06 -17.93 8.18
C GLY A 262 32.29 -16.44 7.87
N ALA A 263 33.03 -16.11 6.81
CA ALA A 263 33.31 -14.73 6.38
C ALA A 263 32.86 -14.46 4.93
N ILE A 264 32.18 -15.41 4.27
CA ILE A 264 31.65 -15.21 2.93
C ILE A 264 30.42 -14.32 2.99
N LEU A 265 30.47 -13.22 2.23
CA LEU A 265 29.36 -12.30 2.02
C LEU A 265 28.44 -12.77 0.89
N GLY A 266 29.01 -13.34 -0.16
CA GLY A 266 28.26 -13.71 -1.35
C GLY A 266 29.13 -13.91 -2.58
N LYS A 267 28.52 -13.76 -3.76
CA LYS A 267 29.16 -13.93 -5.07
C LYS A 267 29.05 -12.69 -5.95
N ALA A 268 30.11 -12.36 -6.68
CA ALA A 268 30.09 -11.28 -7.65
C ALA A 268 29.15 -11.61 -8.84
N LEU A 269 28.36 -10.64 -9.28
CA LEU A 269 27.53 -10.72 -10.49
C LEU A 269 28.07 -9.85 -11.62
N SER A 270 29.19 -9.16 -11.41
CA SER A 270 29.91 -8.38 -12.41
C SER A 270 31.39 -8.34 -12.08
N PRO A 271 32.27 -8.23 -13.08
CA PRO A 271 33.71 -8.18 -12.84
C PRO A 271 34.18 -6.81 -12.36
N LEU A 272 35.36 -6.77 -11.74
CA LEU A 272 36.11 -5.56 -11.39
C LEU A 272 37.61 -5.86 -11.47
N MET A 273 38.29 -5.30 -12.48
CA MET A 273 39.71 -5.55 -12.72
C MET A 273 40.61 -4.82 -11.73
N GLU A 274 40.33 -3.55 -11.44
CA GLU A 274 41.17 -2.73 -10.57
C GLU A 274 40.37 -1.66 -9.81
N GLY A 275 40.96 -1.16 -8.72
CA GLY A 275 40.41 -0.07 -7.93
C GLY A 275 39.15 -0.45 -7.14
N GLN A 276 38.34 0.55 -6.82
CA GLN A 276 37.11 0.39 -6.06
C GLN A 276 35.90 0.74 -6.91
N ALA A 277 34.86 -0.08 -6.85
CA ALA A 277 33.61 0.18 -7.54
C ALA A 277 32.41 -0.37 -6.79
N LEU A 278 31.23 0.15 -7.14
CA LEU A 278 29.96 -0.39 -6.72
C LEU A 278 29.49 -1.40 -7.77
N ILE A 279 29.51 -2.70 -7.45
CA ILE A 279 29.13 -3.78 -8.38
C ILE A 279 27.96 -4.61 -7.84
N PRO A 280 27.11 -5.20 -8.71
CA PRO A 280 26.07 -6.10 -8.26
C PRO A 280 26.68 -7.41 -7.74
N ILE A 281 26.14 -7.89 -6.62
CA ILE A 281 26.50 -9.17 -6.01
C ILE A 281 25.22 -9.94 -5.65
N LEU A 282 25.33 -11.26 -5.52
CA LEU A 282 24.34 -12.10 -4.87
C LEU A 282 24.78 -12.32 -3.42
N VAL A 283 24.05 -11.75 -2.46
CA VAL A 283 24.28 -11.98 -1.03
C VAL A 283 23.81 -13.39 -0.68
N SER A 284 24.70 -14.13 -0.02
CA SER A 284 24.43 -15.44 0.55
C SER A 284 25.36 -15.63 1.75
N LEU A 285 24.94 -15.17 2.92
CA LEU A 285 25.70 -15.30 4.15
C LEU A 285 25.81 -16.79 4.51
N GLN A 286 27.05 -17.30 4.67
CA GLN A 286 27.37 -18.71 4.93
C GLN A 286 28.38 -18.86 6.07
#